data_AF-A0A928H6L9-F1
#
_entry.id   AF-A0A928H6L9-F1
#
_cell.length_a   1.000
_cell.length_b   1.000
_cell.length_c   1.000
_cell.angle_alpha   90.00
_cell.angle_beta   90.00
_cell.angle_gamma   90.00
#
_symmetry.space_group_name_H-M   'P 1'
#
loop_
_entity.id
_entity.type
_entity.pdbx_description
1 polymer ?
#
loop_
_entity_poly.entity_id
_entity_poly.type
_entity_poly.pdbx_seq_one_letter_code
_entity_poly.pdbx_strand_id
1 'polypeptide(L)' 'MNEDNCNVVGRILNCAVEESALTDGKPDAAKMKPICYDPCAHVYRVMGDAVAKAFSCGREIGH' A
#
# COMPACT_ATOMS: atom_id res chain seq x y z
N MET A 1 -8.63 12.56 20.72
CA MET A 1 -9.37 12.66 19.43
C MET A 1 -9.33 14.12 19.04
N ASN A 2 -8.99 14.46 17.80
CA ASN A 2 -9.08 15.84 17.35
C ASN A 2 -10.57 16.14 17.10
N GLU A 3 -11.13 17.19 17.70
CA GLU A 3 -12.57 17.47 17.61
C GLU A 3 -13.00 17.89 16.20
N ASP A 4 -12.09 18.46 15.40
CA ASP A 4 -12.37 18.88 14.02
C ASP A 4 -12.41 17.72 13.00
N ASN A 5 -11.86 16.56 13.34
CA ASN A 5 -11.89 15.38 12.47
C ASN A 5 -11.66 14.14 13.32
N CYS A 6 -12.56 13.16 13.25
CA CYS A 6 -12.64 11.95 14.10
C CYS A 6 -11.47 10.95 13.94
N ASN A 7 -10.26 11.45 13.73
CA ASN A 7 -9.04 10.69 13.49
C ASN A 7 -8.45 10.18 14.82
N VAL A 8 -7.89 8.98 14.74
CA VAL A 8 -7.09 8.37 15.81
C VAL A 8 -5.63 8.35 15.36
N VAL A 9 -4.74 8.93 16.17
CA VAL A 9 -3.30 8.93 15.93
C VAL A 9 -2.63 7.95 16.87
N GLY A 10 -1.97 6.93 16.30
CA GLY A 10 -1.22 5.93 17.04
C GLY A 10 0.20 5.81 16.51
N ARG A 11 1.16 5.59 17.41
CA ARG A 11 2.55 5.29 17.02
C ARG A 11 2.67 3.82 16.63
N ILE A 12 3.19 3.55 15.44
CA ILE A 12 3.53 2.18 15.02
C ILE A 12 4.72 1.71 15.87
N LEU A 13 4.50 0.66 16.68
CA LEU A 13 5.55 0.07 17.51
C LEU A 13 6.22 -1.14 16.82
N ASN A 14 5.50 -1.84 15.95
CA ASN A 14 6.00 -3.01 15.23
C ASN A 14 5.18 -3.28 13.95
N CYS A 15 5.80 -3.91 12.97
CA CYS A 15 5.15 -4.48 11.78
C CYS A 15 5.64 -5.91 11.59
N ALA A 16 4.72 -6.88 11.57
CA ALA A 16 5.03 -8.28 11.31
C ALA A 16 4.47 -8.68 9.93
N VAL A 17 5.23 -9.48 9.19
CA VAL A 17 4.86 -9.95 7.85
C VAL A 17 5.26 -11.41 7.72
N GLU A 18 4.36 -12.22 7.16
CA GLU A 18 4.63 -13.60 6.78
C GLU A 18 5.83 -13.68 5.82
N GLU A 19 6.75 -14.61 6.05
CA GLU A 19 7.93 -14.77 5.19
C GLU A 19 7.54 -15.05 3.73
N SER A 20 6.44 -15.77 3.54
CA SER A 20 5.85 -16.06 2.23
C SER A 20 5.42 -14.80 1.46
N ALA A 21 5.19 -13.69 2.15
CA ALA A 21 4.81 -12.40 1.59
C ALA A 21 6.00 -11.43 1.42
N LEU A 22 7.24 -11.92 1.56
CA LEU A 22 8.45 -11.13 1.36
C LEU A 22 9.10 -11.40 -0.01
N THR A 23 9.74 -10.38 -0.57
CA THR A 23 10.70 -10.48 -1.68
C THR A 23 11.93 -9.67 -1.29
N ASP A 24 13.11 -10.30 -1.33
CA ASP A 24 14.38 -9.69 -0.90
C ASP A 24 14.33 -9.10 0.53
N GLY A 25 13.66 -9.81 1.43
CA GLY A 25 13.48 -9.39 2.84
C GLY A 25 12.56 -8.18 3.02
N LYS A 26 11.86 -7.73 1.97
CA LYS A 26 10.93 -6.62 2.01
C LYS A 26 9.49 -7.08 1.75
N PRO A 27 8.50 -6.42 2.35
CA PRO A 27 7.08 -6.63 2.05
C PRO A 27 6.80 -6.58 0.54
N ASP A 28 6.24 -7.65 -0.03
CA ASP A 28 5.80 -7.74 -1.41
C ASP A 28 4.27 -7.65 -1.53
N ALA A 29 3.78 -6.51 -2.02
CA ALA A 29 2.35 -6.26 -2.17
C ALA A 29 1.65 -7.23 -3.14
N ALA A 30 2.33 -7.72 -4.18
CA ALA A 30 1.75 -8.66 -5.14
C ALA A 30 1.54 -10.03 -4.49
N LYS A 31 2.43 -10.45 -3.58
CA LYS A 31 2.24 -11.68 -2.78
C LYS A 31 1.15 -11.54 -1.71
N MET A 32 1.06 -10.37 -1.07
CA MET A 32 0.04 -10.09 -0.03
C MET A 32 -1.38 -10.00 -0.58
N LYS A 33 -1.53 -9.57 -1.84
CA LYS A 33 -2.84 -9.35 -2.50
C LYS A 33 -3.80 -8.52 -1.63
N PRO A 34 -3.40 -7.31 -1.19
CA PRO A 34 -4.27 -6.47 -0.37
C PRO A 34 -5.54 -6.11 -1.14
N ILE A 35 -6.63 -5.89 -0.38
CA ILE A 35 -7.90 -5.43 -0.94
C ILE A 35 -8.12 -3.94 -0.67
N CYS A 36 -8.78 -3.27 -1.60
CA CYS A 36 -9.28 -1.92 -1.47
C CYS A 36 -10.80 -1.93 -1.50
N TYR A 37 -11.43 -1.13 -0.64
CA TYR A 37 -12.86 -0.87 -0.72
C TYR A 37 -13.14 0.20 -1.78
N ASP A 38 -14.01 -0.11 -2.73
CA ASP A 38 -14.54 0.88 -3.67
C ASP A 38 -15.82 1.49 -3.13
N PRO A 39 -15.82 2.77 -2.72
CA PRO A 39 -17.01 3.43 -2.21
C PRO A 39 -18.07 3.70 -3.28
N CYS A 40 -17.71 3.72 -4.57
CA CYS A 40 -18.66 4.04 -5.65
C CYS A 40 -19.51 2.83 -6.04
N ALA A 41 -18.89 1.66 -6.19
CA ALA A 41 -19.59 0.42 -6.55
C ALA A 41 -19.94 -0.46 -5.33
N HIS A 42 -19.51 -0.08 -4.12
CA HIS A 42 -19.72 -0.86 -2.90
C HIS A 42 -19.18 -2.30 -2.98
N VAL A 43 -17.97 -2.46 -3.52
CA VAL A 43 -17.30 -3.76 -3.67
C VAL A 43 -15.87 -3.72 -3.13
N TYR A 44 -15.33 -4.90 -2.82
CA TYR A 44 -13.91 -5.05 -2.54
C TYR A 44 -13.16 -5.45 -3.81
N ARG A 45 -12.01 -4.82 -4.06
CA ARG A 45 -11.13 -5.12 -5.18
C ARG A 45 -9.77 -5.54 -4.69
N VAL A 46 -9.17 -6.53 -5.34
CA VAL A 46 -7.75 -6.86 -5.14
C VAL A 46 -6.89 -5.78 -5.79
N MET A 47 -5.80 -5.39 -5.13
CA MET A 47 -4.82 -4.46 -5.69
C MET A 47 -4.13 -5.08 -6.91
N GLY A 48 -4.10 -4.34 -8.02
CA GLY A 48 -3.53 -4.81 -9.28
C GLY A 48 -2.00 -4.77 -9.33
N ASP A 49 -1.45 -5.08 -10.50
CA ASP A 49 -0.02 -5.15 -10.74
C ASP A 49 0.68 -3.78 -10.67
N ALA A 50 1.98 -3.81 -10.38
CA ALA A 50 2.81 -2.62 -10.42
C ALA A 50 2.95 -2.08 -11.85
N VAL A 51 2.68 -0.79 -12.04
CA VAL A 51 2.68 -0.16 -13.37
C VAL A 51 4.03 0.51 -13.73
N ALA A 52 4.78 1.00 -12.74
CA ALA A 52 6.10 1.61 -12.92
C ALA A 52 6.87 1.75 -11.59
N LYS A 53 8.18 2.03 -11.65
CA LYS A 53 9.02 2.29 -10.46
C LYS A 53 8.98 3.77 -10.06
N ALA A 54 8.46 4.08 -8.87
CA ALA A 54 8.52 5.41 -8.27
C ALA A 54 9.98 5.90 -8.10
N PHE A 55 10.19 7.22 -8.16
CA PHE A 55 11.52 7.87 -8.10
C PHE A 55 12.54 7.38 -9.15
N SER A 56 12.06 6.70 -10.20
CA SER A 56 12.87 6.22 -11.31
C SER A 56 12.24 6.58 -12.64
N CYS A 57 11.00 6.13 -12.91
CA CYS A 57 10.38 6.25 -14.23
C CYS A 57 10.26 7.70 -14.74
N GLY A 58 10.01 8.67 -13.84
CA GLY A 58 9.93 10.08 -14.21
C GLY A 58 11.26 10.68 -14.70
N ARG A 59 12.42 10.11 -14.31
CA ARG A 59 13.74 10.58 -14.76
C ARG A 59 14.02 10.22 -16.21
N GLU A 60 13.40 9.17 -16.72
CA GLU A 60 13.58 8.73 -18.11
C GLU A 60 12.83 9.62 -19.11
N ILE A 61 11.91 10.45 -18.61
CA ILE A 61 11.09 11.38 -19.41
C ILE A 61 11.60 12.83 -19.27
N GLY A 62 12.43 13.13 -18.27
CA GLY A 62 12.97 14.46 -18.00
C GLY A 62 14.25 14.75 -18.79
N HIS A 63 14.20 15.77 -19.65
CA HIS A 63 15.37 16.53 -20.12
C HIS A 63 16.02 17.30 -18.96
#